data_AF-A0AA50Z066-F1
#
_entry.id   AF-A0AA50Z066-F1
#
_cell.length_a   1.000
_cell.length_b   1.000
_cell.length_c   1.000
_cell.angle_alpha   90.00
_cell.angle_beta   90.00
_cell.angle_gamma   90.00
#
_symmetry.space_group_name_H-M   'P 1'
#
loop_
_entity.id
_entity.type
_entity.pdbx_description
1 polymer ?
#
loop_
_entity_poly.entity_id
_entity_poly.type
_entity_poly.pdbx_seq_one_letter_code
_entity_poly.pdbx_strand_id
1 'polypeptide(L)'
;QQEDQLVKYTGNLYFYSPYFVTTQKTNVIVNTKTVESFTKVKPFNQVDGTIVYGPYSNIGPLTDKELTVHYRNNSPFLTVTRLERLIEVSHWGNIAVEEKIEVEHTGAKLKGPFSRYDYQQDHHSGPASVRSYKTILPASASDVYYRDTNGNISTSNMKIKKDLVELDLRPRYPLFGGWRSHYTLGYNVPSYEYLYHSGDEFLLKMRAVDHVFDDMQVDELVTKI
;
A
#
# COMPACT_ATOMS: atom_id res chain seq x y z
N GLN A 1 7.67 -8.84 19.39
CA GLN A 1 6.34 -8.70 18.75
C GLN A 1 5.46 -7.58 19.32
N GLN A 2 5.75 -7.05 20.53
CA GLN A 2 4.95 -5.98 21.16
C GLN A 2 5.56 -4.58 21.01
N GLU A 3 6.78 -4.49 20.48
CA GLU A 3 7.48 -3.22 20.28
C GLU A 3 6.92 -2.43 19.10
N ASP A 4 7.07 -1.12 19.17
CA ASP A 4 6.73 -0.21 18.10
C ASP A 4 7.76 -0.26 16.97
N GLN A 5 7.29 -0.03 15.75
CA GLN A 5 8.14 0.18 14.61
C GLN A 5 8.63 1.63 14.59
N LEU A 6 9.96 1.80 14.53
CA LEU A 6 10.61 3.08 14.27
C LEU A 6 11.17 3.08 12.85
N VAL A 7 11.00 4.18 12.14
CA VAL A 7 11.45 4.33 10.75
C VAL A 7 12.35 5.53 10.61
N LYS A 8 13.37 5.40 9.76
CA LYS A 8 14.30 6.48 9.42
C LYS A 8 14.08 6.89 7.97
N TYR A 9 13.61 8.11 7.76
CA TYR A 9 13.58 8.74 6.44
C TYR A 9 14.90 9.48 6.21
N THR A 10 15.48 9.33 5.02
CA THR A 10 16.67 10.06 4.56
C THR A 10 16.35 10.69 3.21
N GLY A 11 16.60 11.99 3.06
CA GLY A 11 16.36 12.73 1.82
C GLY A 11 17.20 14.00 1.77
N ASN A 12 16.84 14.93 0.89
CA ASN A 12 17.50 16.24 0.79
C ASN A 12 16.69 17.31 1.55
N LEU A 13 17.39 18.13 2.35
CA LEU A 13 16.83 19.26 3.09
C LEU A 13 16.46 20.41 2.14
N TYR A 14 17.29 20.62 1.13
CA TYR A 14 17.18 21.71 0.18
C TYR A 14 16.48 21.26 -1.10
N PHE A 15 15.84 22.20 -1.78
CA PHE A 15 15.21 21.92 -3.07
C PHE A 15 16.28 21.62 -4.12
N TYR A 16 16.35 20.37 -4.56
CA TYR A 16 17.34 19.92 -5.53
C TYR A 16 16.94 20.37 -6.94
N SER A 17 17.45 21.53 -7.36
CA SER A 17 17.11 22.17 -8.63
C SER A 17 18.35 22.70 -9.35
N PRO A 18 18.42 22.67 -10.70
CA PRO A 18 19.51 23.28 -11.45
C PRO A 18 19.45 24.82 -11.46
N TYR A 19 18.40 25.42 -10.88
CA TYR A 19 18.23 26.86 -10.79
C TYR A 19 18.57 27.37 -9.38
N PHE A 20 18.97 28.63 -9.31
CA PHE A 20 19.19 29.32 -8.06
C PHE A 20 17.86 29.56 -7.33
N VAL A 21 17.84 29.25 -6.02
CA VAL A 21 16.65 29.37 -5.19
C VAL A 21 16.79 30.58 -4.27
N THR A 22 15.93 31.59 -4.47
CA THR A 22 15.95 32.84 -3.71
C THR A 22 15.52 32.62 -2.26
N THR A 23 14.43 31.90 -2.03
CA THR A 23 13.92 31.53 -0.70
C THR A 23 13.30 30.14 -0.74
N GLN A 24 13.47 29.36 0.33
CA GLN A 24 12.80 28.06 0.49
C GLN A 24 12.44 27.77 1.95
N LYS A 25 11.39 26.97 2.13
CA LYS A 25 10.93 26.46 3.42
C LYS A 25 10.53 25.00 3.23
N THR A 26 11.00 24.12 4.10
CA THR A 26 10.72 22.68 4.01
C THR A 26 9.92 22.25 5.22
N ASN A 27 8.71 21.72 5.01
CA ASN A 27 7.88 21.19 6.08
C ASN A 27 7.88 19.66 6.00
N VAL A 28 8.37 19.01 7.05
CA VAL A 28 8.28 17.56 7.22
C VAL A 28 7.16 17.27 8.20
N ILE A 29 6.11 16.59 7.72
CA ILE A 29 4.95 16.21 8.53
C ILE A 29 5.06 14.72 8.79
N VAL A 30 5.18 14.33 10.05
CA VAL A 30 5.07 12.92 10.45
C VAL A 30 3.73 12.69 11.14
N ASN A 31 3.09 11.55 10.87
CA ASN A 31 1.78 11.18 11.44
C ASN A 31 1.88 10.71 12.90
N THR A 32 2.88 11.19 13.65
CA THR A 32 3.12 10.85 15.05
C THR A 32 3.70 12.05 15.80
N LYS A 33 3.49 12.10 17.12
CA LYS A 33 4.17 13.06 18.00
C LYS A 33 5.55 12.59 18.44
N THR A 34 5.83 11.28 18.34
CA THR A 34 7.09 10.66 18.75
C THR A 34 8.11 10.71 17.61
N VAL A 35 8.88 11.80 17.60
CA VAL A 35 10.10 11.95 16.81
C VAL A 35 11.30 11.65 17.71
N GLU A 36 12.08 10.65 17.34
CA GLU A 36 13.27 10.21 18.07
C GLU A 36 14.46 11.13 17.80
N SER A 37 14.71 11.42 16.52
CA SER A 37 15.80 12.32 16.10
C SER A 37 15.55 12.93 14.73
N PHE A 38 16.13 14.10 14.48
CA PHE A 38 16.06 14.77 13.18
C PHE A 38 17.29 15.66 12.96
N THR A 39 17.60 15.98 11.70
CA THR A 39 18.71 16.90 11.36
C THR A 39 18.44 18.31 11.87
N LYS A 40 19.39 18.92 12.59
CA LYS A 40 19.20 20.26 13.19
C LYS A 40 19.91 21.36 12.40
N VAL A 41 19.33 21.81 11.28
CA VAL A 41 19.86 22.95 10.48
C VAL A 41 19.05 24.21 10.76
N LYS A 42 19.66 25.20 11.44
CA LYS A 42 18.96 26.46 11.78
C LYS A 42 18.73 27.35 10.54
N PRO A 43 17.61 28.10 10.47
CA PRO A 43 16.49 28.07 11.40
C PRO A 43 15.63 26.81 11.21
N PHE A 44 15.17 26.23 12.32
CA PHE A 44 14.15 25.17 12.32
C PHE A 44 13.20 25.34 13.50
N ASN A 45 11.99 24.82 13.39
CA ASN A 45 11.01 24.73 14.46
C ASN A 45 10.35 23.34 14.44
N GLN A 46 10.00 22.81 15.61
CA GLN A 46 9.30 21.54 15.74
C GLN A 46 8.05 21.73 16.59
N VAL A 47 6.89 21.35 16.06
CA VAL A 47 5.59 21.44 16.74
C VAL A 47 4.78 20.19 16.39
N ASP A 48 4.40 19.40 17.41
CA ASP A 48 3.46 18.26 17.29
C ASP A 48 3.71 17.33 16.08
N GLY A 49 4.94 16.87 15.86
CA GLY A 49 5.27 15.98 14.73
C GLY A 49 5.47 16.69 13.38
N THR A 50 5.33 18.01 13.33
CA THR A 50 5.74 18.81 12.17
C THR A 50 7.09 19.46 12.44
N ILE A 51 8.05 19.24 11.54
CA ILE A 51 9.37 19.86 11.56
C ILE A 51 9.45 20.85 10.40
N VAL A 52 9.63 22.11 10.72
CA VAL A 52 9.71 23.21 9.76
C VAL A 52 11.15 23.67 9.66
N TYR A 53 11.73 23.60 8.47
CA TYR A 53 13.06 24.09 8.16
C TYR A 53 13.01 25.37 7.34
N GLY A 54 13.93 26.29 7.62
CA GLY A 54 13.99 27.59 6.97
C GLY A 54 13.09 28.64 7.62
N PRO A 55 12.91 29.80 6.98
CA PRO A 55 13.31 30.08 5.60
C PRO A 55 14.83 30.09 5.41
N TYR A 56 15.29 29.49 4.31
CA TYR A 56 16.67 29.62 3.82
C TYR A 56 16.66 30.49 2.57
N SER A 57 17.69 31.33 2.41
CA SER A 57 17.80 32.23 1.25
C SER A 57 19.05 31.94 0.45
N ASN A 58 19.00 32.25 -0.85
CA ASN A 58 20.15 32.23 -1.76
C ASN A 58 20.85 30.87 -1.85
N ILE A 59 20.07 29.81 -2.08
CA ILE A 59 20.58 28.45 -2.22
C ILE A 59 21.01 28.23 -3.67
N GLY A 60 22.24 27.76 -3.84
CA GLY A 60 22.84 27.54 -5.15
C GLY A 60 22.19 26.38 -5.92
N PRO A 61 22.38 26.33 -7.25
CA PRO A 61 22.00 25.18 -8.07
C PRO A 61 22.56 23.86 -7.54
N LEU A 62 21.76 22.79 -7.63
CA LEU A 62 22.12 21.41 -7.31
C LEU A 62 22.71 21.24 -5.90
N THR A 63 22.34 22.12 -4.97
CA THR A 63 22.80 22.02 -3.58
C THR A 63 22.14 20.82 -2.91
N ASP A 64 22.97 19.94 -2.36
CA ASP A 64 22.55 18.80 -1.56
C ASP A 64 22.90 19.02 -0.07
N LYS A 65 21.95 18.67 0.80
CA LYS A 65 22.17 18.61 2.24
C LYS A 65 21.31 17.52 2.84
N GLU A 66 21.95 16.50 3.42
CA GLU A 66 21.23 15.38 4.01
C GLU A 66 20.24 15.80 5.10
N LEU A 67 18.99 15.39 4.93
CA LEU A 67 17.90 15.44 5.88
C LEU A 67 17.60 14.03 6.37
N THR A 68 17.71 13.81 7.66
CA THR A 68 17.34 12.58 8.35
C THR A 68 16.22 12.89 9.34
N VAL A 69 15.18 12.05 9.38
CA VAL A 69 14.13 12.07 10.41
C VAL A 69 13.83 10.64 10.86
N HIS A 70 13.99 10.37 12.15
CA HIS A 70 13.72 9.10 12.80
C HIS A 70 12.51 9.24 13.72
N TYR A 71 11.47 8.45 13.50
CA TYR A 71 10.19 8.60 14.19
C TYR A 71 9.44 7.27 14.28
N ARG A 72 8.46 7.19 15.19
CA ARG A 72 7.58 6.02 15.32
C ARG A 72 6.56 5.97 14.18
N ASN A 73 6.48 4.84 13.49
CA ASN A 73 5.48 4.60 12.46
C ASN A 73 5.03 3.13 12.44
N ASN A 74 3.84 2.89 12.97
CA ASN A 74 3.21 1.57 13.01
C ASN A 74 2.20 1.36 11.87
N SER A 75 2.19 2.23 10.85
CA SER A 75 1.37 1.99 9.66
C SER A 75 1.71 0.64 9.01
N PRO A 76 0.76 0.01 8.31
CA PRO A 76 0.99 -1.28 7.66
C PRO A 76 1.95 -1.13 6.47
N PHE A 77 3.20 -1.58 6.62
CA PHE A 77 4.18 -1.59 5.52
C PHE A 77 3.98 -2.85 4.68
N LEU A 78 2.98 -2.82 3.79
CA LEU A 78 2.73 -3.89 2.83
C LEU A 78 3.25 -3.50 1.45
N THR A 79 3.92 -4.45 0.81
CA THR A 79 4.36 -4.32 -0.58
C THR A 79 3.81 -5.50 -1.37
N VAL A 80 3.20 -5.21 -2.52
CA VAL A 80 2.82 -6.23 -3.49
C VAL A 80 4.06 -6.54 -4.31
N THR A 81 4.78 -7.59 -3.89
CA THR A 81 6.03 -8.03 -4.56
C THR A 81 5.78 -8.47 -5.99
N ARG A 82 4.64 -9.12 -6.26
CA ARG A 82 4.22 -9.51 -7.60
C ARG A 82 2.70 -9.56 -7.71
N LEU A 83 2.17 -8.96 -8.78
CA LEU A 83 0.76 -8.99 -9.16
C LEU A 83 0.65 -9.53 -10.59
N GLU A 84 0.06 -10.71 -10.74
CA GLU A 84 -0.27 -11.27 -12.04
C GLU A 84 -1.79 -11.21 -12.24
N ARG A 85 -2.24 -10.39 -13.19
CA ARG A 85 -3.64 -10.16 -13.52
C ARG A 85 -3.96 -10.79 -14.86
N LEU A 86 -4.93 -11.70 -14.90
CA LEU A 86 -5.47 -12.34 -16.09
C LEU A 86 -6.89 -11.80 -16.34
N ILE A 87 -7.14 -11.32 -17.55
CA ILE A 87 -8.44 -10.80 -18.00
C ILE A 87 -8.93 -11.69 -19.14
N GLU A 88 -9.85 -12.59 -18.85
CA GLU A 88 -10.44 -13.48 -19.86
C GLU A 88 -11.74 -12.86 -20.39
N VAL A 89 -11.76 -12.51 -21.67
CA VAL A 89 -12.91 -11.89 -22.33
C VAL A 89 -13.79 -12.95 -22.99
N SER A 90 -15.03 -13.07 -22.52
CA SER A 90 -16.04 -13.91 -23.16
C SER A 90 -17.06 -13.08 -23.91
N HIS A 91 -17.24 -13.37 -25.20
CA HIS A 91 -18.30 -12.77 -26.01
C HIS A 91 -19.70 -13.29 -25.63
N TRP A 92 -19.78 -14.28 -24.74
CA TRP A 92 -21.06 -14.82 -24.22
C TRP A 92 -21.65 -14.00 -23.06
N GLY A 93 -20.97 -12.96 -22.55
CA GLY A 93 -21.61 -11.95 -21.70
C GLY A 93 -20.83 -11.48 -20.48
N ASN A 94 -19.67 -12.07 -20.16
CA ASN A 94 -18.87 -11.67 -19.00
C ASN A 94 -17.39 -11.55 -19.34
N ILE A 95 -16.68 -10.81 -18.49
CA ILE A 95 -15.22 -10.78 -18.46
C ILE A 95 -14.82 -11.31 -17.10
N ALA A 96 -14.00 -12.36 -17.07
CA ALA A 96 -13.48 -12.94 -15.85
C ALA A 96 -12.10 -12.33 -15.55
N VAL A 97 -11.91 -11.85 -14.33
CA VAL A 97 -10.63 -11.33 -13.86
C VAL A 97 -10.11 -12.26 -12.78
N GLU A 98 -8.87 -12.74 -12.93
CA GLU A 98 -8.15 -13.49 -11.90
C GLU A 98 -6.83 -12.76 -11.58
N GLU A 99 -6.59 -12.49 -10.30
CA GLU A 99 -5.38 -11.85 -9.82
C GLU A 99 -4.64 -12.76 -8.84
N LYS A 100 -3.39 -13.10 -9.16
CA LYS A 100 -2.48 -13.78 -8.24
C LYS A 100 -1.59 -12.73 -7.59
N ILE A 101 -1.68 -12.62 -6.28
CA ILE A 101 -1.12 -11.52 -5.51
C ILE A 101 -0.15 -12.08 -4.48
N GLU A 102 1.10 -11.61 -4.54
CA GLU A 102 2.13 -11.87 -3.53
C GLU A 102 2.37 -10.60 -2.71
N VAL A 103 1.96 -10.63 -1.45
CA VAL A 103 2.11 -9.51 -0.52
C VAL A 103 3.17 -9.86 0.53
N GLU A 104 4.06 -8.92 0.82
CA GLU A 104 5.06 -9.00 1.88
C GLU A 104 4.90 -7.83 2.85
N HIS A 105 5.08 -8.08 4.14
CA HIS A 105 5.25 -7.01 5.11
C HIS A 105 6.71 -6.53 5.12
N THR A 106 7.00 -5.40 4.48
CA THR A 106 8.37 -4.88 4.28
C THR A 106 8.88 -3.97 5.40
N GLY A 107 8.05 -3.72 6.42
CA GLY A 107 8.45 -3.01 7.64
C GLY A 107 9.42 -3.79 8.54
N ALA A 108 9.50 -3.38 9.81
CA ALA A 108 10.47 -3.92 10.76
C ALA A 108 10.28 -5.43 10.97
N LYS A 109 11.33 -6.22 10.69
CA LYS A 109 11.29 -7.68 10.80
C LYS A 109 11.05 -8.12 12.24
N LEU A 110 10.21 -9.14 12.41
CA LEU A 110 10.01 -9.73 13.73
C LEU A 110 11.29 -10.45 14.18
N LYS A 111 11.85 -9.98 15.30
CA LYS A 111 12.93 -10.66 16.01
C LYS A 111 12.37 -11.50 17.15
N GLY A 112 12.87 -12.73 17.28
CA GLY A 112 12.44 -13.67 18.31
C GLY A 112 11.20 -14.47 17.92
N PRO A 113 10.68 -15.30 18.85
CA PRO A 113 9.54 -16.16 18.58
C PRO A 113 8.23 -15.37 18.47
N PHE A 114 7.31 -15.88 17.65
CA PHE A 114 5.92 -15.44 17.64
C PHE A 114 5.10 -16.26 18.66
N SER A 115 4.36 -15.57 19.52
CA SER A 115 3.46 -16.17 20.50
C SER A 115 2.02 -15.80 20.18
N ARG A 116 1.20 -16.79 19.77
CA ARG A 116 -0.23 -16.60 19.51
C ARG A 116 -0.99 -16.22 20.78
N TYR A 117 -0.63 -16.79 21.92
CA TYR A 117 -1.27 -16.49 23.20
C TYR A 117 -1.13 -15.00 23.54
N ASP A 118 0.10 -14.48 23.50
CA ASP A 118 0.38 -13.06 23.78
C ASP A 118 -0.22 -12.13 22.72
N TYR A 119 -0.41 -12.61 21.49
CA TYR A 119 -1.05 -11.86 20.41
C TYR A 119 -2.57 -11.74 20.59
N GLN A 120 -3.19 -12.77 21.17
CA GLN A 120 -4.64 -12.81 21.39
C GLN A 120 -5.04 -12.19 22.74
N GLN A 121 -4.16 -12.24 23.73
CA GLN A 121 -4.44 -11.72 25.08
C GLN A 121 -4.58 -10.19 25.10
N ASP A 122 -3.78 -9.47 24.31
CA ASP A 122 -3.84 -8.02 24.20
C ASP A 122 -4.22 -7.58 22.78
N HIS A 123 -5.31 -6.81 22.68
CA HIS A 123 -5.78 -6.26 21.40
C HIS A 123 -4.74 -5.32 20.76
N HIS A 124 -3.89 -4.67 21.57
CA HIS A 124 -2.82 -3.78 21.11
C HIS A 124 -1.54 -4.53 20.75
N SER A 125 -1.50 -5.86 20.92
CA SER A 125 -0.35 -6.69 20.57
C SER A 125 -0.11 -6.69 19.06
N GLY A 126 1.16 -6.52 18.68
CA GLY A 126 1.59 -6.37 17.29
C GLY A 126 1.04 -5.11 16.63
N PRO A 127 1.36 -3.91 17.14
CA PRO A 127 0.82 -2.66 16.63
C PRO A 127 1.20 -2.38 15.17
N ALA A 128 2.35 -2.90 14.70
CA ALA A 128 2.77 -2.82 13.31
C ALA A 128 2.28 -4.02 12.46
N SER A 129 1.67 -5.04 13.05
CA SER A 129 1.23 -6.23 12.31
C SER A 129 -0.03 -5.97 11.49
N VAL A 130 -0.14 -6.67 10.35
CA VAL A 130 -1.32 -6.58 9.48
C VAL A 130 -2.24 -7.76 9.70
N ARG A 131 -3.44 -7.49 10.20
CA ARG A 131 -4.50 -8.49 10.42
C ARG A 131 -5.44 -8.64 9.24
N SER A 132 -5.73 -7.54 8.58
CA SER A 132 -6.60 -7.47 7.41
C SER A 132 -6.29 -6.22 6.60
N TYR A 133 -6.72 -6.21 5.35
CA TYR A 133 -6.71 -5.03 4.49
C TYR A 133 -7.93 -5.08 3.58
N LYS A 134 -8.33 -3.91 3.07
CA LYS A 134 -9.50 -3.78 2.22
C LYS A 134 -9.07 -3.71 0.77
N THR A 135 -9.80 -4.41 -0.07
CA THR A 135 -9.73 -4.37 -1.53
C THR A 135 -11.03 -3.78 -2.06
N ILE A 136 -10.95 -2.98 -3.11
CA ILE A 136 -12.11 -2.33 -3.73
C ILE A 136 -12.24 -2.90 -5.13
N LEU A 137 -13.38 -3.53 -5.39
CA LEU A 137 -13.74 -4.07 -6.70
C LEU A 137 -14.79 -3.17 -7.37
N PRO A 138 -14.93 -3.23 -8.70
CA PRO A 138 -16.01 -2.57 -9.42
C PRO A 138 -17.39 -2.92 -8.84
N ALA A 139 -18.34 -1.99 -8.90
CA ALA A 139 -19.71 -2.20 -8.40
C ALA A 139 -20.42 -3.40 -9.04
N SER A 140 -20.04 -3.71 -10.29
CA SER A 140 -20.59 -4.80 -11.08
C SER A 140 -19.88 -6.15 -10.87
N ALA A 141 -18.94 -6.22 -9.93
CA ALA A 141 -18.23 -7.46 -9.62
C ALA A 141 -19.19 -8.53 -9.05
N SER A 142 -19.22 -9.70 -9.68
CA SER A 142 -19.95 -10.89 -9.23
C SER A 142 -19.01 -12.09 -9.06
N ASP A 143 -19.51 -13.16 -8.43
CA ASP A 143 -18.80 -14.44 -8.28
C ASP A 143 -17.39 -14.31 -7.69
N VAL A 144 -17.25 -13.42 -6.70
CA VAL A 144 -15.96 -13.14 -6.06
C VAL A 144 -15.49 -14.39 -5.29
N TYR A 145 -14.26 -14.82 -5.54
CA TYR A 145 -13.62 -15.89 -4.76
C TYR A 145 -12.23 -15.47 -4.29
N TYR A 146 -11.88 -15.93 -3.08
CA TYR A 146 -10.61 -15.65 -2.42
C TYR A 146 -9.99 -16.97 -1.93
N ARG A 147 -8.90 -17.37 -2.57
CA ARG A 147 -8.26 -18.68 -2.36
C ARG A 147 -6.75 -18.55 -2.27
N ASP A 148 -6.09 -19.54 -1.69
CA ASP A 148 -4.64 -19.74 -1.83
C ASP A 148 -4.32 -21.10 -2.46
N THR A 149 -3.04 -21.45 -2.51
CA THR A 149 -2.58 -22.76 -3.00
C THR A 149 -3.16 -23.94 -2.24
N ASN A 150 -3.61 -23.72 -1.00
CA ASN A 150 -4.16 -24.75 -0.12
C ASN A 150 -5.69 -24.79 -0.14
N GLY A 151 -6.33 -23.94 -0.95
CA GLY A 151 -7.78 -23.92 -1.16
C GLY A 151 -8.43 -22.63 -0.68
N ASN A 152 -9.71 -22.71 -0.33
CA ASN A 152 -10.50 -21.54 0.01
C ASN A 152 -10.02 -20.86 1.30
N ILE A 153 -10.08 -19.53 1.35
CA ILE A 153 -9.89 -18.75 2.57
C ILE A 153 -11.24 -18.14 2.94
N SER A 154 -11.86 -18.66 4.00
CA SER A 154 -13.18 -18.22 4.46
C SER A 154 -13.17 -16.91 5.23
N THR A 155 -12.00 -16.41 5.63
CA THR A 155 -11.83 -15.18 6.41
C THR A 155 -11.84 -13.94 5.50
N SER A 156 -12.98 -13.68 4.87
CA SER A 156 -13.23 -12.49 4.06
C SER A 156 -14.63 -11.93 4.33
N ASN A 157 -14.81 -10.62 4.18
CA ASN A 157 -16.12 -9.98 4.30
C ASN A 157 -16.36 -9.03 3.12
N MET A 158 -17.38 -9.35 2.31
CA MET A 158 -17.78 -8.57 1.15
C MET A 158 -18.97 -7.66 1.49
N LYS A 159 -18.86 -6.37 1.13
CA LYS A 159 -19.91 -5.37 1.29
C LYS A 159 -20.19 -4.71 -0.06
N ILE A 160 -21.35 -5.00 -0.61
CA ILE A 160 -21.81 -4.37 -1.85
C ILE A 160 -22.35 -2.97 -1.52
N LYS A 161 -21.73 -1.95 -2.10
CA LYS A 161 -22.22 -0.56 -2.06
C LYS A 161 -22.73 -0.17 -3.44
N LYS A 162 -23.36 1.01 -3.52
CA LYS A 162 -23.92 1.52 -4.79
C LYS A 162 -22.85 1.71 -5.87
N ASP A 163 -21.67 2.21 -5.48
CA ASP A 163 -20.65 2.65 -6.43
C ASP A 163 -19.43 1.71 -6.47
N LEU A 164 -19.36 0.72 -5.57
CA LEU A 164 -18.23 -0.20 -5.45
C LEU A 164 -18.58 -1.43 -4.61
N VAL A 165 -17.72 -2.45 -4.66
CA VAL A 165 -17.73 -3.57 -3.73
C VAL A 165 -16.49 -3.49 -2.84
N GLU A 166 -16.69 -3.44 -1.52
CA GLU A 166 -15.59 -3.52 -0.55
C GLU A 166 -15.37 -4.97 -0.11
N LEU A 167 -14.12 -5.40 -0.08
CA LEU A 167 -13.73 -6.73 0.38
C LEU A 167 -12.69 -6.60 1.49
N ASP A 168 -13.05 -6.90 2.74
CA ASP A 168 -12.11 -7.02 3.85
C ASP A 168 -11.47 -8.41 3.80
N LEU A 169 -10.20 -8.47 3.40
CA LEU A 169 -9.43 -9.69 3.24
C LEU A 169 -8.56 -9.92 4.48
N ARG A 170 -8.71 -11.10 5.10
CA ARG A 170 -7.84 -11.55 6.18
C ARG A 170 -6.99 -12.71 5.69
N PRO A 171 -5.66 -12.56 5.64
CA PRO A 171 -4.75 -13.68 5.41
C PRO A 171 -4.91 -14.76 6.50
N ARG A 172 -4.42 -15.99 6.23
CA ARG A 172 -4.51 -17.11 7.20
C ARG A 172 -3.78 -16.84 8.52
N TYR A 173 -2.81 -15.94 8.51
CA TYR A 173 -2.04 -15.50 9.66
C TYR A 173 -1.79 -13.99 9.57
N PRO A 174 -1.65 -13.29 10.71
CA PRO A 174 -1.26 -11.88 10.69
C PRO A 174 0.14 -11.75 10.08
N LEU A 175 0.36 -10.70 9.29
CA LEU A 175 1.66 -10.44 8.68
C LEU A 175 2.48 -9.57 9.62
N PHE A 176 3.61 -10.11 10.08
CA PHE A 176 4.68 -9.35 10.73
C PHE A 176 5.79 -9.09 9.72
N GLY A 177 6.71 -8.16 10.00
CA GLY A 177 7.78 -7.83 9.08
C GLY A 177 8.60 -9.04 8.62
N GLY A 178 8.74 -9.16 7.30
CA GLY A 178 9.36 -10.27 6.58
C GLY A 178 8.42 -11.44 6.28
N TRP A 179 7.18 -11.42 6.75
CA TRP A 179 6.21 -12.46 6.42
C TRP A 179 5.51 -12.14 5.10
N ARG A 180 5.23 -13.19 4.33
CA ARG A 180 4.62 -13.12 3.00
C ARG A 180 3.29 -13.85 2.99
N SER A 181 2.36 -13.42 2.14
CA SER A 181 1.12 -14.12 1.84
C SER A 181 0.94 -14.17 0.34
N HIS A 182 0.56 -15.33 -0.18
CA HIS A 182 0.23 -15.53 -1.58
C HIS A 182 -1.22 -16.00 -1.69
N TYR A 183 -2.00 -15.33 -2.52
CA TYR A 183 -3.40 -15.66 -2.73
C TYR A 183 -3.84 -15.33 -4.15
N THR A 184 -4.99 -15.86 -4.52
CA THR A 184 -5.71 -15.57 -5.75
C THR A 184 -7.05 -14.96 -5.42
N LEU A 185 -7.32 -13.80 -6.00
CA LEU A 185 -8.60 -13.11 -5.97
C LEU A 185 -9.18 -13.12 -7.39
N GLY A 186 -10.40 -13.60 -7.56
CA GLY A 186 -11.06 -13.54 -8.86
C GLY A 186 -12.51 -13.09 -8.76
N TYR A 187 -13.00 -12.52 -9.85
CA TYR A 187 -14.37 -11.99 -9.96
C TYR A 187 -14.77 -11.87 -11.43
N ASN A 188 -16.07 -11.84 -11.68
CA ASN A 188 -16.65 -11.56 -12.99
C ASN A 188 -17.17 -10.13 -13.06
N VAL A 189 -17.14 -9.54 -14.24
CA VAL A 189 -17.88 -8.30 -14.56
C VAL A 189 -18.69 -8.48 -15.85
N PRO A 190 -19.83 -7.80 -16.01
CA PRO A 190 -20.58 -7.83 -17.26
C PRO A 190 -19.79 -7.21 -18.41
N SER A 191 -19.80 -7.87 -19.58
CA SER A 191 -19.00 -7.40 -20.73
C SER A 191 -19.47 -6.04 -21.27
N TYR A 192 -20.77 -5.74 -21.20
CA TYR A 192 -21.35 -4.51 -21.76
C TYR A 192 -20.81 -3.21 -21.13
N GLU A 193 -20.22 -3.29 -19.92
CA GLU A 193 -19.62 -2.12 -19.26
C GLU A 193 -18.23 -1.77 -19.79
N TYR A 194 -17.50 -2.75 -20.31
CA TYR A 194 -16.07 -2.63 -20.63
C TYR A 194 -15.72 -2.96 -22.09
N LEU A 195 -16.60 -3.67 -22.80
CA LEU A 195 -16.42 -4.09 -24.19
C LEU A 195 -17.36 -3.29 -25.11
N TYR A 196 -16.77 -2.45 -25.94
CA TYR A 196 -17.46 -1.66 -26.95
C TYR A 196 -17.28 -2.30 -28.32
N HIS A 197 -18.23 -2.11 -29.22
CA HIS A 197 -18.12 -2.62 -30.59
C HIS A 197 -18.69 -1.64 -31.61
N SER A 198 -18.17 -1.72 -32.83
CA SER A 198 -18.66 -0.99 -34.01
C SER A 198 -18.52 -1.90 -35.24
N GLY A 199 -19.60 -2.57 -35.62
CA GLY A 199 -19.51 -3.63 -36.64
C GLY A 199 -18.67 -4.80 -36.13
N ASP A 200 -17.61 -5.15 -36.85
CA ASP A 200 -16.68 -6.22 -36.51
C ASP A 200 -15.48 -5.74 -35.66
N GLU A 201 -15.42 -4.45 -35.31
CA GLU A 201 -14.37 -3.90 -34.45
C GLU A 201 -14.78 -3.93 -32.99
N PHE A 202 -13.89 -4.42 -32.12
CA PHE A 202 -14.09 -4.50 -30.67
C PHE A 202 -13.03 -3.69 -29.93
N LEU A 203 -13.46 -2.98 -28.89
CA LEU A 203 -12.59 -2.20 -28.00
C LEU A 203 -12.86 -2.60 -26.55
N LEU A 204 -11.86 -3.21 -25.92
CA LEU A 204 -11.85 -3.48 -24.48
C LEU A 204 -11.21 -2.30 -23.74
N LYS A 205 -11.91 -1.74 -22.74
CA LYS A 205 -11.38 -0.68 -21.88
C LYS A 205 -11.48 -1.09 -20.42
N MET A 206 -10.36 -1.51 -19.83
CA MET A 206 -10.27 -1.91 -18.43
C MET A 206 -9.03 -1.32 -17.74
N ARG A 207 -9.02 -1.36 -16.40
CA ARG A 207 -7.85 -0.96 -15.61
C ARG A 207 -6.72 -1.97 -15.78
N ALA A 208 -5.50 -1.49 -16.03
CA ALA A 208 -4.31 -2.33 -16.11
C ALA A 208 -3.93 -2.93 -14.75
N VAL A 209 -4.13 -2.17 -13.68
CA VAL A 209 -4.00 -2.54 -12.27
C VAL A 209 -5.25 -2.06 -11.56
N ASP A 210 -5.81 -2.89 -10.68
CA ASP A 210 -6.92 -2.48 -9.83
C ASP A 210 -6.48 -2.40 -8.37
N HIS A 211 -7.35 -1.84 -7.54
CA HIS A 211 -7.03 -1.56 -6.15
C HIS A 211 -6.85 -2.84 -5.33
N VAL A 212 -5.63 -3.10 -4.84
CA VAL A 212 -5.35 -4.19 -3.89
C VAL A 212 -5.60 -3.72 -2.45
N PHE A 213 -4.97 -2.62 -2.04
CA PHE A 213 -5.17 -1.91 -0.76
C PHE A 213 -4.77 -0.44 -0.88
N ASP A 214 -5.18 0.39 0.09
CA ASP A 214 -4.85 1.82 0.13
C ASP A 214 -3.33 2.04 0.12
N ASP A 215 -2.85 3.03 -0.64
CA ASP A 215 -1.42 3.37 -0.79
C ASP A 215 -0.53 2.19 -1.26
N MET A 216 -1.10 1.27 -2.07
CA MET A 216 -0.34 0.11 -2.55
C MET A 216 0.92 0.48 -3.34
N GLN A 217 2.00 -0.24 -3.05
CA GLN A 217 3.21 -0.31 -3.87
C GLN A 217 3.25 -1.67 -4.55
N VAL A 218 3.45 -1.68 -5.86
CA VAL A 218 3.60 -2.90 -6.68
C VAL A 218 5.00 -2.91 -7.29
N ASP A 219 5.80 -3.93 -6.98
CA ASP A 219 7.17 -4.05 -7.50
C ASP A 219 7.18 -4.67 -8.91
N GLU A 220 6.40 -5.73 -9.11
CA GLU A 220 6.24 -6.40 -10.41
C GLU A 220 4.76 -6.55 -10.76
N LEU A 221 4.38 -6.09 -11.96
CA LEU A 221 3.05 -6.24 -12.53
C LEU A 221 3.12 -6.98 -13.87
N VAL A 222 2.28 -8.00 -14.02
CA VAL A 222 2.06 -8.69 -15.29
C VAL A 222 0.57 -8.76 -15.58
N THR A 223 0.11 -8.04 -16.61
CA THR A 223 -1.28 -8.09 -17.06
C THR A 223 -1.37 -8.90 -18.35
N LYS A 224 -2.19 -9.95 -18.34
CA LYS A 224 -2.50 -10.83 -19.46
C LYS A 224 -3.96 -10.64 -19.85
N ILE A 225 -4.21 -10.54 -21.15
CA ILE A 225 -5.54 -10.41 -21.76
C ILE A 225 -5.67 -11.52 -22.79
#